data_AF-A0A139D7J0-F1
#
_entry.id   AF-A0A139D7J0-F1
#
_cell.length_a   1.000
_cell.length_b   1.000
_cell.length_c   1.000
_cell.angle_alpha   90.00
_cell.angle_beta   90.00
_cell.angle_gamma   90.00
#
_symmetry.space_group_name_H-M   'P 1'
#
loop_
_entity.id
_entity.type
_entity.pdbx_description
1 polymer ?
#
loop_
_entity_poly.entity_id
_entity_poly.type
_entity_poly.pdbx_seq_one_letter_code
_entity_poly.pdbx_strand_id
1 'polypeptide(L)'
;MTNKKIYLLILFIIVSITFNVNAENYGGNLKIKMNKRPLTLNPIFSANQTEKNINKQIFDKLLILNSQGELSNNLIEFWESNAESTVFKFKLKKNVYFHPYKLNGKEIKIEQRKVTAADWKWSFEY
;
A
#
# COMPACT_ATOMS: atom_id res chain seq x y z
N MET A 1 7.56 -39.88 -34.17
CA MET A 1 7.08 -39.40 -32.85
C MET A 1 5.97 -40.34 -32.40
N THR A 2 6.08 -41.01 -31.25
CA THR A 2 5.09 -42.01 -30.80
C THR A 2 3.73 -41.36 -30.50
N ASN A 3 2.61 -42.05 -30.77
CA ASN A 3 1.24 -41.55 -30.58
C ASN A 3 1.02 -40.92 -29.18
N LYS A 4 1.66 -41.48 -28.14
CA LYS A 4 1.65 -40.93 -26.77
C LYS A 4 2.17 -39.49 -26.67
N LYS A 5 3.20 -39.12 -27.45
CA LYS A 5 3.74 -37.76 -27.48
C LYS A 5 2.78 -36.78 -28.17
N ILE A 6 2.02 -37.24 -29.16
CA ILE A 6 0.99 -36.44 -29.84
C ILE A 6 -0.16 -36.13 -28.88
N TYR A 7 -0.66 -37.12 -28.13
CA TYR A 7 -1.72 -36.89 -27.13
C TYR A 7 -1.27 -35.95 -26.00
N LEU A 8 -0.02 -36.06 -25.56
CA LEU A 8 0.53 -35.18 -24.52
C LEU A 8 0.63 -33.72 -25.00
N LEU A 9 0.95 -33.53 -26.28
CA LEU A 9 1.04 -32.21 -26.90
C LEU A 9 -0.35 -31.58 -27.10
N ILE A 10 -1.34 -32.38 -27.49
CA ILE A 10 -2.74 -31.94 -27.59
C ILE A 10 -3.27 -31.53 -26.20
N LEU A 11 -2.99 -32.31 -25.16
CA LEU A 11 -3.38 -31.97 -23.79
C LEU A 11 -2.76 -30.66 -23.32
N PHE A 12 -1.48 -30.43 -23.61
CA PHE A 12 -0.79 -29.19 -23.26
C PHE A 12 -1.41 -27.97 -23.96
N ILE A 13 -1.77 -28.10 -25.25
CA ILE A 13 -2.45 -27.04 -26.01
C ILE A 13 -3.82 -26.73 -25.40
N ILE A 14 -4.62 -27.76 -25.06
CA ILE A 14 -5.94 -27.56 -24.44
C ILE A 14 -5.84 -26.84 -23.10
N VAL A 15 -4.88 -27.21 -22.25
CA VAL A 15 -4.64 -26.54 -20.95
C VAL A 15 -4.24 -25.07 -21.16
N SER A 16 -3.41 -24.79 -22.17
CA SER A 16 -2.91 -23.43 -22.46
C SER A 16 -4.03 -22.46 -22.87
N ILE A 17 -5.06 -22.95 -23.57
CA ILE A 17 -6.18 -22.12 -24.07
C ILE A 17 -7.13 -21.69 -22.92
N THR A 18 -7.10 -22.36 -21.76
CA THR A 18 -7.98 -22.04 -20.62
C THR A 18 -7.52 -20.87 -19.74
N PHE A 19 -6.30 -20.37 -19.95
CA PHE A 19 -5.79 -19.21 -19.20
C PHE A 19 -6.22 -17.90 -19.86
N ASN A 20 -7.34 -17.34 -19.41
CA ASN A 20 -7.69 -15.96 -19.71
C ASN A 20 -6.80 -15.03 -18.87
N VAL A 21 -5.76 -14.47 -19.48
CA VAL A 21 -4.99 -13.37 -18.89
C VAL A 21 -5.77 -12.08 -19.13
N ASN A 22 -6.52 -11.63 -18.12
CA ASN A 22 -7.07 -10.28 -18.14
C ASN A 22 -5.92 -9.30 -17.94
N ALA A 23 -5.51 -8.62 -19.01
CA ALA A 23 -4.61 -7.48 -18.89
C ALA A 23 -5.37 -6.34 -18.19
N GLU A 24 -4.83 -5.84 -17.08
CA GLU A 24 -5.37 -4.63 -16.45
C GLU A 24 -5.15 -3.44 -17.39
N ASN A 25 -6.21 -2.66 -17.65
CA ASN A 25 -6.09 -1.40 -18.38
C ASN A 25 -5.43 -0.36 -17.47
N TYR A 26 -4.13 -0.14 -17.65
CA TYR A 26 -3.38 0.90 -16.94
C TYR A 26 -3.54 2.27 -17.61
N GLY A 27 -3.62 3.32 -16.80
CA GLY A 27 -3.70 4.71 -17.26
C GLY A 27 -5.11 5.31 -17.25
N GLY A 28 -5.18 6.64 -17.45
CA GLY A 28 -6.42 7.42 -17.44
C GLY A 28 -6.47 8.47 -16.33
N ASN A 29 -7.55 9.26 -16.33
CA ASN A 29 -7.79 10.32 -15.36
C ASN A 29 -9.09 10.07 -14.61
N LEU A 30 -9.01 9.83 -13.31
CA LEU A 30 -10.17 9.71 -12.43
C LEU A 30 -10.51 11.08 -11.84
N LYS A 31 -11.69 11.61 -12.15
CA LYS A 31 -12.21 12.85 -11.56
C LYS A 31 -13.30 12.52 -10.55
N ILE A 32 -13.06 12.86 -9.28
CA ILE A 32 -14.02 12.62 -8.19
C ILE A 32 -14.45 13.97 -7.62
N LYS A 33 -15.76 14.20 -7.52
CA LYS A 33 -16.31 15.40 -6.88
C LYS A 33 -16.15 15.29 -5.36
N MET A 34 -15.53 16.29 -4.74
CA MET A 34 -15.44 16.40 -3.28
C MET A 34 -16.48 17.40 -2.77
N ASN A 35 -17.12 17.09 -1.65
CA ASN A 35 -18.24 17.88 -1.12
C ASN A 35 -17.80 19.19 -0.47
N LYS A 36 -16.55 19.27 -0.01
CA LYS A 36 -15.96 20.44 0.67
C LYS A 36 -14.51 20.59 0.27
N ARG A 37 -13.99 21.82 0.32
CA ARG A 37 -12.57 22.11 0.19
C ARG A 37 -11.83 21.64 1.46
N PRO A 38 -10.66 20.99 1.37
CA PRO A 38 -9.86 20.67 2.55
C PRO A 38 -9.30 21.94 3.20
N LEU A 39 -9.31 22.00 4.53
CA LEU A 39 -8.69 23.09 5.30
C LEU A 39 -7.23 22.79 5.61
N THR A 40 -6.91 21.50 5.76
CA THR A 40 -5.55 21.01 6.01
C THR A 40 -5.33 19.68 5.29
N LEU A 41 -4.06 19.35 5.02
CA LEU A 41 -3.62 18.03 4.58
C LEU A 41 -2.75 17.33 5.62
N ASN A 42 -2.53 17.96 6.78
CA ASN A 42 -1.83 17.29 7.87
C ASN A 42 -2.76 16.18 8.41
N PRO A 43 -2.36 14.89 8.35
CA PRO A 43 -3.21 13.78 8.74
C PRO A 43 -3.59 13.78 10.22
N ILE A 44 -2.80 14.44 11.08
CA ILE A 44 -3.07 14.55 12.53
C ILE A 44 -4.30 15.43 12.78
N PHE A 45 -4.46 16.52 12.01
CA PHE A 45 -5.54 17.49 12.19
C PHE A 45 -6.73 17.28 11.25
N SER A 46 -6.68 16.27 10.39
CA SER A 46 -7.70 16.04 9.36
C SER A 46 -8.95 15.40 9.96
N ALA A 47 -10.05 16.15 9.99
CA ALA A 47 -11.28 15.74 10.68
C ALA A 47 -12.39 15.31 9.72
N ASN A 48 -12.50 15.98 8.57
CA ASN A 48 -13.62 15.78 7.65
C ASN A 48 -13.34 14.70 6.58
N GLN A 49 -14.39 14.26 5.89
CA GLN A 49 -14.30 13.18 4.92
C GLN A 49 -13.43 13.53 3.70
N THR A 50 -13.47 14.78 3.22
CA THR A 50 -12.62 15.19 2.08
C THR A 50 -11.15 15.01 2.43
N GLU A 51 -10.73 15.55 3.57
CA GLU A 51 -9.34 15.48 4.04
C GLU A 51 -8.91 14.04 4.26
N LYS A 52 -9.75 13.24 4.93
CA LYS A 52 -9.49 11.80 5.13
C LYS A 52 -9.38 11.05 3.81
N ASN A 53 -10.18 11.37 2.80
CA ASN A 53 -10.11 10.75 1.48
C ASN A 53 -8.82 11.13 0.75
N ILE A 54 -8.40 12.40 0.81
CA ILE A 54 -7.14 12.84 0.19
C ILE A 54 -5.95 12.21 0.90
N ASN A 55 -5.92 12.22 2.23
CA ASN A 55 -4.80 11.69 3.01
C ASN A 55 -4.59 10.19 2.81
N LYS A 56 -5.67 9.41 2.62
CA LYS A 56 -5.57 7.98 2.29
C LYS A 56 -4.82 7.70 0.99
N GLN A 57 -4.68 8.69 0.10
CA GLN A 57 -3.93 8.55 -1.15
C GLN A 57 -2.44 8.92 -1.01
N ILE A 58 -2.05 9.54 0.10
CA ILE A 58 -0.71 10.14 0.29
C ILE A 58 0.01 9.49 1.48
N PHE A 59 -0.71 9.17 2.54
CA PHE A 59 -0.16 8.68 3.80
C PHE A 59 -0.65 7.25 4.08
N ASP A 60 0.29 6.45 4.55
CA ASP A 60 0.04 5.06 4.95
C ASP A 60 0.08 4.88 6.47
N LYS A 61 -0.25 3.66 6.91
CA LYS A 61 -0.38 3.25 8.33
C LYS A 61 0.36 1.95 8.58
N LEU A 62 0.64 1.65 9.86
CA LEU A 62 1.13 0.33 10.25
C LEU A 62 0.11 -0.77 9.89
N LEU A 63 -1.14 -0.54 10.27
CA LEU A 63 -2.29 -1.45 10.07
C LEU A 63 -3.42 -0.73 9.34
N ILE A 64 -4.22 -1.49 8.60
CA ILE A 64 -5.45 -1.03 7.94
C ILE A 64 -6.60 -2.01 8.23
N LEU A 65 -7.83 -1.61 7.91
CA LEU A 65 -8.96 -2.53 7.89
C LEU A 65 -9.14 -3.08 6.48
N ASN A 66 -9.32 -4.39 6.34
CA ASN A 66 -9.68 -5.02 5.08
C ASN A 66 -11.17 -4.77 4.73
N SER A 67 -11.65 -5.32 3.62
CA SER A 67 -13.04 -5.16 3.19
C SER A 67 -14.06 -5.84 4.12
N GLN A 68 -13.62 -6.75 4.98
CA GLN A 68 -14.41 -7.40 6.03
C GLN A 68 -14.38 -6.61 7.36
N GLY A 69 -13.61 -5.52 7.43
CA GLY A 69 -13.45 -4.74 8.65
C GLY A 69 -12.48 -5.33 9.66
N GLU A 70 -11.65 -6.29 9.25
CA GLU A 70 -10.63 -6.92 10.09
C GLU A 70 -9.28 -6.22 9.94
N LEU A 71 -8.45 -6.26 10.99
CA LEU A 71 -7.10 -5.71 10.93
C LEU A 71 -6.22 -6.49 9.93
N SER A 72 -5.53 -5.74 9.09
CA SER A 72 -4.59 -6.26 8.10
C SER A 72 -3.29 -5.44 8.11
N ASN A 73 -2.19 -6.12 7.80
CA ASN A 73 -0.85 -5.51 7.75
C ASN A 73 -0.74 -4.58 6.54
N ASN A 74 -0.30 -3.34 6.76
CA ASN A 74 0.02 -2.40 5.68
C ASN A 74 1.53 -2.14 5.60
N LEU A 75 2.10 -1.24 6.39
CA LEU A 75 3.55 -0.96 6.38
C LEU A 75 4.39 -1.88 7.28
N ILE A 76 3.82 -2.98 7.75
CA ILE A 76 4.48 -3.97 8.60
C ILE A 76 4.46 -5.36 7.98
N GLU A 77 5.44 -6.19 8.37
CA GLU A 77 5.48 -7.62 8.06
C GLU A 77 4.65 -8.41 9.08
N PHE A 78 4.76 -8.05 10.36
CA PHE A 78 4.13 -8.73 11.48
C PHE A 78 4.09 -7.81 12.73
N TRP A 79 3.20 -8.11 13.67
CA TRP A 79 3.20 -7.52 15.00
C TRP A 79 2.76 -8.53 16.06
N GLU A 80 3.20 -8.31 17.29
CA GLU A 80 2.83 -9.11 18.47
C GLU A 80 2.57 -8.18 19.66
N SER A 81 1.77 -8.66 20.61
CA SER A 81 1.64 -8.05 21.93
C SER A 81 2.15 -8.98 23.02
N ASN A 82 2.56 -8.43 24.17
CA ASN A 82 2.75 -9.24 25.36
C ASN A 82 1.41 -9.79 25.89
N ALA A 83 1.47 -10.71 26.85
CA ALA A 83 0.29 -11.35 27.43
C ALA A 83 -0.68 -10.35 28.06
N GLU A 84 -0.16 -9.27 28.64
CA GLU A 84 -0.94 -8.23 29.31
C GLU A 84 -1.46 -7.15 28.35
N SER A 85 -1.09 -7.21 27.05
CA SER A 85 -1.46 -6.23 26.03
C SER A 85 -1.05 -4.78 26.36
N THR A 86 0.08 -4.61 27.06
CA THR A 86 0.66 -3.31 27.41
C THR A 86 1.83 -2.91 26.51
N VAL A 87 2.40 -3.87 25.77
CA VAL A 87 3.52 -3.66 24.85
C VAL A 87 3.16 -4.26 23.50
N PHE A 88 3.24 -3.44 22.45
CA PHE A 88 3.01 -3.84 21.07
C PHE A 88 4.31 -3.69 20.28
N LYS A 89 4.78 -4.77 19.66
CA LYS A 89 5.99 -4.79 18.85
C LYS A 89 5.64 -4.93 17.39
N PHE A 90 6.11 -4.00 16.57
CA PHE A 90 5.86 -3.99 15.13
C PHE A 90 7.15 -4.22 14.35
N LYS A 91 7.12 -5.16 13.41
CA LYS A 91 8.21 -5.37 12.44
C LYS A 91 7.86 -4.65 11.14
N LEU A 92 8.52 -3.53 10.86
CA LEU A 92 8.29 -2.74 9.65
C LEU A 92 8.72 -3.48 8.37
N LYS A 93 8.01 -3.25 7.26
CA LYS A 93 8.45 -3.68 5.94
C LYS A 93 9.77 -3.01 5.56
N LYS A 94 10.65 -3.77 4.89
CA LYS A 94 11.89 -3.24 4.33
C LYS A 94 11.62 -2.55 2.98
N ASN A 95 12.53 -1.66 2.60
CA ASN A 95 12.55 -0.98 1.29
C ASN A 95 11.25 -0.19 0.99
N VAL A 96 10.68 0.42 2.03
CA VAL A 96 9.62 1.43 1.90
C VAL A 96 10.28 2.81 1.93
N TYR A 97 9.83 3.71 1.08
CA TYR A 97 10.41 5.03 0.88
C TYR A 97 9.32 6.10 0.85
N PHE A 98 9.66 7.31 1.28
CA PHE A 98 8.78 8.47 1.11
C PHE A 98 8.77 8.92 -0.35
N HIS A 99 7.66 9.58 -0.76
CA HIS A 99 7.59 10.24 -2.06
C HIS A 99 8.71 11.27 -2.23
N PRO A 100 9.21 11.50 -3.46
CA PRO A 100 10.20 12.54 -3.72
C PRO A 100 9.64 13.93 -3.38
N TYR A 101 10.49 14.79 -2.83
CA TYR A 101 10.10 16.14 -2.41
C TYR A 101 11.25 17.14 -2.58
N LYS A 102 10.95 18.43 -2.48
CA LYS A 102 11.97 19.49 -2.52
C LYS A 102 12.18 20.07 -1.13
N LEU A 103 13.44 20.21 -0.73
CA LEU A 103 13.85 20.89 0.48
C LEU A 103 14.85 21.98 0.11
N ASN A 104 14.51 23.24 0.41
CA ASN A 104 15.33 24.42 0.07
C ASN A 104 15.76 24.45 -1.42
N GLY A 105 14.83 24.14 -2.31
CA GLY A 105 15.08 24.11 -3.76
C GLY A 105 15.80 22.85 -4.27
N LYS A 106 16.36 22.02 -3.40
CA LYS A 106 17.02 20.76 -3.77
C LYS A 106 16.01 19.62 -3.78
N GLU A 107 16.03 18.82 -4.85
CA GLU A 107 15.24 17.59 -4.93
C GLU A 107 15.85 16.47 -4.08
N ILE A 108 15.01 15.87 -3.25
CA ILE A 108 15.29 14.65 -2.50
C ILE A 108 14.58 13.51 -3.23
N LYS A 109 15.36 12.60 -3.80
CA LYS A 109 14.85 11.45 -4.54
C LYS A 109 14.33 10.36 -3.62
N ILE A 110 13.50 9.46 -4.15
CA ILE A 110 12.85 8.38 -3.39
C ILE A 110 13.87 7.52 -2.63
N GLU A 111 14.96 7.12 -3.27
CA GLU A 111 16.00 6.27 -2.68
C GLU A 111 16.73 6.92 -1.49
N GLN A 112 16.66 8.25 -1.37
CA GLN A 112 17.34 9.01 -0.32
C GLN A 112 16.55 9.05 0.98
N ARG A 113 15.23 8.73 0.96
CA ARG A 113 14.39 8.80 2.16
C ARG A 113 13.61 7.52 2.42
N LYS A 114 14.31 6.54 3.00
CA LYS A 114 13.71 5.29 3.50
C LYS A 114 12.85 5.55 4.74
N VAL A 115 11.73 4.86 4.87
CA VAL A 115 10.88 4.85 6.07
C VAL A 115 11.54 4.03 7.18
N THR A 116 11.49 4.54 8.41
CA THR A 116 12.10 3.95 9.61
C THR A 116 11.14 4.02 10.81
N ALA A 117 11.49 3.36 11.92
CA ALA A 117 10.72 3.45 13.15
C ALA A 117 10.68 4.87 13.74
N ALA A 118 11.71 5.69 13.48
CA ALA A 118 11.74 7.08 13.94
C ALA A 118 10.61 7.93 13.33
N ASP A 119 10.11 7.57 12.14
CA ASP A 119 9.04 8.29 11.46
C ASP A 119 7.70 8.13 12.17
N TRP A 120 7.47 6.95 12.74
CA TRP A 120 6.32 6.71 13.59
C TRP A 120 6.48 7.43 14.92
N LYS A 121 7.64 7.30 15.58
CA LYS A 121 7.92 8.01 16.83
C LYS A 121 7.62 9.52 16.68
N TRP A 122 8.17 10.14 15.64
CA TRP A 122 7.93 11.55 15.34
C TRP A 122 6.44 11.86 15.12
N SER A 123 5.72 11.01 14.38
CA SER A 123 4.30 11.23 14.08
C SER A 123 3.39 11.08 15.31
N PHE A 124 3.74 10.19 16.25
CA PHE A 124 2.98 9.98 17.49
C PHE A 124 3.33 10.99 18.59
N GLU A 125 4.54 11.54 18.56
CA GLU A 125 5.03 12.54 19.54
C GLU A 125 4.89 13.99 19.03
N TYR A 126 4.20 14.19 17.90
CA TYR A 126 4.02 15.50 17.25
C TYR A 126 3.23 16.50 18.10
#